data_AF-A0A7Y4XXC3-F1
#
_entry.id   AF-A0A7Y4XXC3-F1
#
_cell.length_a   1.000
_cell.length_b   1.000
_cell.length_c   1.000
_cell.angle_alpha   90.00
_cell.angle_beta   90.00
_cell.angle_gamma   90.00
#
_symmetry.space_group_name_H-M   'P 1'
#
loop_
_entity.id
_entity.type
_entity.pdbx_description
1 polymer ?
#
loop_
_entity_poly.entity_id
_entity_poly.type
_entity_poly.pdbx_seq_one_letter_code
_entity_poly.pdbx_strand_id
1 'polypeptide(L)'
;MRNYFIAPLLFFSVNALAANSFDVNTNMLKLESVVVNGVQYNDVAVRLNAYDVVSVGSNNNTVGGAVADTCTDANFTVAKFNAIAAGMTLEQVSQTIGCKYNPSKTVAAGELVQHSWLQQETGKIKFINIWFDGATNIIINTSGNGFKSRYGF
;
A
#
# COMPACT_ATOMS: atom_id res chain seq x y z
N MET A 1 12.16 0.59 59.07
CA MET A 1 12.04 1.91 58.41
C MET A 1 12.50 1.73 56.97
N ARG A 2 11.62 2.00 56.00
CA ARG A 2 11.72 1.59 54.59
C ARG A 2 12.22 2.80 53.78
N ASN A 3 13.48 2.78 53.34
CA ASN A 3 14.05 3.83 52.49
C ASN A 3 13.65 3.58 51.04
N TYR A 4 12.87 4.49 50.48
CA TYR A 4 12.56 4.54 49.05
C TYR A 4 13.64 5.35 48.33
N PHE A 5 14.48 4.67 47.55
CA PHE A 5 15.29 5.32 46.52
C PHE A 5 14.39 5.63 45.32
N ILE A 6 14.09 6.91 45.08
CA ILE A 6 13.41 7.37 43.88
C ILE A 6 14.50 7.65 42.84
N ALA A 7 14.57 6.82 41.80
CA ALA A 7 15.39 7.05 40.62
C ALA A 7 14.66 8.01 39.67
N PRO A 8 15.28 9.12 39.20
CA PRO A 8 14.66 10.00 38.23
C PRO A 8 14.67 9.36 36.84
N LEU A 9 13.49 9.14 36.26
CA LEU A 9 13.31 8.80 34.86
C LEU A 9 13.65 10.02 33.99
N LEU A 10 14.77 9.97 33.28
CA LEU A 10 15.08 10.91 32.20
C LEU A 10 14.20 10.57 30.99
N PHE A 11 13.21 11.43 30.72
CA PHE A 11 12.47 11.41 29.48
C PHE A 11 13.35 12.00 28.37
N PHE A 12 13.99 11.13 27.59
CA PHE A 12 14.55 11.51 26.30
C PHE A 12 13.38 11.66 25.31
N SER A 13 12.96 12.89 25.06
CA SER A 13 12.12 13.21 23.90
C SER A 13 12.96 12.99 22.64
N VAL A 14 12.74 11.86 21.97
CA VAL A 14 13.20 11.65 20.60
C VAL A 14 12.50 12.68 19.73
N ASN A 15 13.25 13.67 19.23
CA ASN A 15 12.75 14.52 18.15
C ASN A 15 12.45 13.60 16.97
N ALA A 16 11.18 13.48 16.60
CA ALA A 16 10.83 12.89 15.33
C ALA A 16 11.46 13.76 14.25
N LEU A 17 12.46 13.23 13.53
CA LEU A 17 12.97 13.81 12.29
C LEU A 17 11.75 14.05 11.41
N ALA A 18 11.46 15.31 11.10
CA ALA A 18 10.30 15.68 10.31
C ALA A 18 10.53 15.20 8.88
N ALA A 19 10.08 13.97 8.60
CA ALA A 19 10.00 13.45 7.24
C ALA A 19 9.18 14.41 6.38
N ASN A 20 9.60 14.60 5.13
CA ASN A 20 8.85 15.37 4.14
C ASN A 20 7.38 14.89 4.18
N SER A 21 6.45 15.82 4.37
CA SER A 21 5.05 15.49 4.58
C SER A 21 4.13 16.47 3.88
N PHE A 22 2.98 15.98 3.45
CA PHE A 22 1.95 16.79 2.83
C PHE A 22 0.62 16.58 3.55
N ASP A 23 0.01 17.66 4.01
CA ASP A 23 -1.33 17.67 4.58
C ASP A 23 -2.32 18.24 3.56
N VAL A 24 -3.18 17.37 3.04
CA VAL A 24 -4.19 17.71 2.03
C VAL A 24 -5.30 18.61 2.57
N ASN A 25 -5.56 18.61 3.88
CA ASN A 25 -6.62 19.44 4.45
C ASN A 25 -6.20 20.91 4.54
N THR A 26 -4.90 21.15 4.71
CA THR A 26 -4.33 22.48 4.86
C THR A 26 -3.49 22.92 3.66
N ASN A 27 -3.37 22.05 2.65
CA ASN A 27 -2.46 22.16 1.50
C ASN A 27 -1.04 22.55 1.91
N MET A 28 -0.56 21.95 3.01
CA MET A 28 0.73 22.28 3.60
C MET A 28 1.75 21.19 3.28
N LEU A 29 2.78 21.57 2.52
CA LEU A 29 3.97 20.76 2.27
C LEU A 29 5.05 21.16 3.28
N LYS A 30 5.48 20.23 4.13
CA LYS A 30 6.64 20.39 5.02
C LYS A 30 7.82 19.65 4.43
N LEU A 31 8.95 20.31 4.34
CA LEU A 31 10.19 19.79 3.80
C LEU A 31 11.30 19.96 4.84
N GLU A 32 12.11 18.93 5.03
CA GLU A 32 13.26 18.99 5.93
C GLU A 32 14.25 20.07 5.47
N SER A 33 14.56 20.12 4.17
CA SER A 33 15.32 21.23 3.59
C SER A 33 15.04 21.48 2.12
N VAL A 34 15.29 22.72 1.68
CA VAL A 34 15.21 23.17 0.29
C VAL A 34 16.43 24.04 -0.01
N VAL A 35 17.03 23.89 -1.19
CA VAL A 35 18.09 24.79 -1.66
C VAL A 35 17.52 25.74 -2.70
N VAL A 36 17.64 27.05 -2.46
CA VAL A 36 17.20 28.10 -3.39
C VAL A 36 18.39 29.01 -3.65
N ASN A 37 18.81 29.14 -4.91
CA ASN A 37 19.96 29.96 -5.32
C ASN A 37 21.25 29.67 -4.52
N GLY A 38 21.48 28.40 -4.18
CA GLY A 38 22.67 27.97 -3.42
C GLY A 38 22.58 28.16 -1.91
N VAL A 39 21.46 28.71 -1.39
CA VAL A 39 21.21 28.82 0.05
C VAL A 39 20.30 27.68 0.51
N GLN A 40 20.73 26.95 1.53
CA GLN A 40 19.92 25.90 2.16
C GLN A 40 19.01 26.51 3.23
N TYR A 41 17.71 26.23 3.11
CA TYR A 41 16.69 26.52 4.10
C TYR A 41 16.25 25.21 4.72
N ASN A 42 16.20 25.15 6.05
CA ASN A 42 15.74 23.98 6.80
C ASN A 42 14.34 24.24 7.37
N ASP A 43 13.61 23.18 7.69
CA ASP A 43 12.26 23.23 8.28
C ASP A 43 11.28 24.08 7.46
N VAL A 44 11.25 23.84 6.16
CA VAL A 44 10.47 24.65 5.22
C VAL A 44 9.01 24.21 5.23
N ALA A 45 8.10 25.17 5.38
CA ALA A 45 6.66 24.95 5.23
C ALA A 45 6.13 25.77 4.06
N VAL A 46 5.55 25.10 3.07
CA VAL A 46 5.00 25.70 1.87
C VAL A 46 3.51 25.42 1.81
N ARG A 47 2.69 26.47 1.68
CA ARG A 47 1.28 26.33 1.35
C ARG A 47 1.10 26.36 -0.16
N LEU A 48 0.53 25.31 -0.73
CA LEU A 48 0.27 25.20 -2.15
C LEU A 48 -1.17 25.65 -2.44
N ASN A 49 -1.34 26.66 -3.30
CA ASN A 49 -2.67 27.10 -3.73
C ASN A 49 -3.20 26.26 -4.90
N ALA A 50 -2.30 25.75 -5.74
CA ALA A 50 -2.56 24.81 -6.82
C ALA A 50 -1.31 23.99 -7.10
N TYR A 51 -1.47 22.73 -7.48
CA TYR A 51 -0.39 21.85 -7.93
C TYR A 51 -0.96 20.72 -8.79
N ASP A 52 -0.16 20.23 -9.73
CA ASP A 52 -0.43 18.99 -10.46
C ASP A 52 0.55 17.91 -10.00
N VAL A 53 0.05 16.69 -9.82
CA VAL A 53 0.92 15.53 -9.55
C VAL A 53 1.48 15.04 -10.88
N VAL A 54 2.75 15.34 -11.14
CA VAL A 54 3.42 15.01 -12.41
C VAL A 54 3.89 13.55 -12.45
N SER A 55 4.31 13.00 -11.31
CA SER A 55 4.67 11.60 -11.16
C SER A 55 4.64 11.18 -9.69
N VAL A 56 4.46 9.88 -9.45
CA VAL A 56 4.61 9.27 -8.13
C VAL A 56 5.62 8.13 -8.22
N GLY A 57 6.51 8.01 -7.24
CA GLY A 57 7.28 6.78 -7.05
C GLY A 57 6.38 5.67 -6.49
N SER A 58 6.77 4.41 -6.64
CA SER A 58 6.08 3.30 -5.99
C SER A 58 6.07 3.55 -4.47
N ASN A 59 4.88 3.61 -3.88
CA ASN A 59 4.74 3.64 -2.44
C ASN A 59 5.17 2.29 -1.88
N ASN A 60 6.38 2.22 -1.33
CA ASN A 60 6.79 1.05 -0.55
C ASN A 60 6.16 1.12 0.84
N ASN A 61 4.83 1.31 0.93
CA ASN A 61 4.08 1.06 2.17
C ASN A 61 3.97 -0.47 2.31
N THR A 62 5.13 -1.06 2.56
CA THR A 62 5.32 -2.48 2.78
C THR A 62 4.66 -2.83 4.09
N VAL A 63 3.41 -3.30 4.02
CA VAL A 63 2.96 -4.29 4.99
C VAL A 63 3.86 -5.49 4.74
N GLY A 64 4.86 -5.65 5.61
CA GLY A 64 6.09 -6.39 5.36
C GLY A 64 5.90 -7.84 4.91
N GLY A 65 6.69 -8.21 3.90
CA GLY A 65 6.88 -9.57 3.43
C GLY A 65 7.48 -9.57 2.02
N ALA A 66 8.51 -10.39 1.77
CA ALA A 66 8.90 -10.71 0.41
C ALA A 66 7.69 -11.32 -0.31
N VAL A 67 7.30 -10.77 -1.45
CA VAL A 67 6.21 -11.30 -2.26
C VAL A 67 6.67 -12.63 -2.86
N ALA A 68 6.06 -13.74 -2.44
CA ALA A 68 6.40 -15.06 -2.97
C ALA A 68 6.00 -15.20 -4.44
N ASP A 69 6.74 -15.99 -5.22
CA ASP A 69 6.39 -16.24 -6.63
C ASP A 69 5.10 -17.06 -6.78
N THR A 70 4.75 -17.85 -5.77
CA THR A 70 3.56 -18.69 -5.74
C THR A 70 2.73 -18.43 -4.49
N CYS A 71 1.41 -18.61 -4.63
CA CYS A 71 0.49 -18.47 -3.51
C CYS A 71 0.33 -19.78 -2.74
N THR A 72 0.25 -19.65 -1.42
CA THR A 72 -0.07 -20.71 -0.46
C THR A 72 -1.39 -20.40 0.25
N ASP A 73 -1.88 -21.35 1.03
CA ASP A 73 -3.09 -21.16 1.85
C ASP A 73 -3.02 -19.94 2.79
N ALA A 74 -1.83 -19.57 3.26
CA ALA A 74 -1.61 -18.40 4.12
C ALA A 74 -1.81 -17.05 3.39
N ASN A 75 -1.88 -17.06 2.06
CA ASN A 75 -2.12 -15.87 1.25
C ASN A 75 -3.61 -15.52 1.14
N PHE A 76 -4.50 -16.49 1.29
CA PHE A 76 -5.95 -16.32 1.10
C PHE A 76 -6.67 -16.19 2.44
N THR A 77 -6.61 -14.99 3.03
CA THR A 77 -7.32 -14.66 4.27
C THR A 77 -8.32 -13.52 4.05
N VAL A 78 -9.37 -13.47 4.88
CA VAL A 78 -10.38 -12.38 4.81
C VAL A 78 -9.74 -11.02 5.04
N ALA A 79 -8.75 -10.93 5.94
CA ALA A 79 -8.03 -9.68 6.20
C ALA A 79 -7.29 -9.17 4.96
N LYS A 80 -6.54 -10.05 4.28
CA LYS A 80 -5.82 -9.69 3.05
C LYS A 80 -6.78 -9.33 1.91
N PHE A 81 -7.88 -10.07 1.77
CA PHE A 81 -8.90 -9.74 0.77
C PHE A 81 -9.55 -8.38 1.02
N ASN A 82 -9.95 -8.10 2.26
CA ASN A 82 -10.61 -6.83 2.63
C ASN A 82 -9.66 -5.62 2.53
N ALA A 83 -8.35 -5.84 2.66
CA ALA A 83 -7.34 -4.81 2.49
C ALA A 83 -7.18 -4.36 1.02
N ILE A 84 -7.63 -5.17 0.05
CA ILE A 84 -7.62 -4.80 -1.36
C ILE A 84 -8.70 -3.74 -1.61
N ALA A 85 -8.31 -2.62 -2.21
CA ALA A 85 -9.18 -1.48 -2.46
C ALA A 85 -9.06 -0.96 -3.90
N ALA A 86 -10.13 -0.33 -4.39
CA ALA A 86 -10.10 0.38 -5.67
C ALA A 86 -8.98 1.44 -5.67
N GLY A 87 -8.36 1.64 -6.84
CA GLY A 87 -7.20 2.52 -6.98
C GLY A 87 -5.85 1.90 -6.64
N MET A 88 -5.80 0.65 -6.16
CA MET A 88 -4.53 -0.05 -5.99
C MET A 88 -3.90 -0.48 -7.33
N THR A 89 -2.57 -0.57 -7.37
CA THR A 89 -1.81 -1.14 -8.50
C THR A 89 -1.63 -2.65 -8.35
N LEU A 90 -1.21 -3.32 -9.43
CA LEU A 90 -0.92 -4.75 -9.45
C LEU A 90 0.15 -5.16 -8.41
N GLU A 91 1.17 -4.33 -8.23
CA GLU A 91 2.23 -4.53 -7.23
C GLU A 91 1.69 -4.40 -5.81
N GLN A 92 0.88 -3.38 -5.54
CA GLN A 92 0.27 -3.16 -4.23
C GLN A 92 -0.66 -4.32 -3.85
N VAL A 93 -1.40 -4.88 -4.81
CA VAL A 93 -2.16 -6.11 -4.58
C VAL A 93 -1.24 -7.26 -4.22
N SER A 94 -0.20 -7.51 -5.03
CA SER A 94 0.70 -8.64 -4.81
C SER A 94 1.39 -8.55 -3.45
N GLN A 95 1.70 -7.34 -2.98
CA GLN A 95 2.16 -7.06 -1.62
C GLN A 95 1.09 -7.36 -0.57
N THR A 96 -0.14 -6.88 -0.78
CA THR A 96 -1.28 -7.10 0.14
C THR A 96 -1.57 -8.59 0.33
N ILE A 97 -1.54 -9.37 -0.74
CA ILE A 97 -1.79 -10.82 -0.71
C ILE A 97 -0.55 -11.57 -0.21
N GLY A 98 0.65 -11.08 -0.53
CA GLY A 98 1.95 -11.68 -0.19
C GLY A 98 2.42 -12.75 -1.18
N CYS A 99 1.85 -12.79 -2.39
CA CYS A 99 2.31 -13.64 -3.50
C CYS A 99 2.00 -12.97 -4.85
N LYS A 100 2.68 -13.38 -5.91
CA LYS A 100 2.44 -12.93 -7.28
C LYS A 100 1.20 -13.60 -7.86
N TYR A 101 0.53 -12.89 -8.78
CA TYR A 101 -0.55 -13.47 -9.58
C TYR A 101 0.01 -14.52 -10.55
N ASN A 102 -0.84 -15.43 -11.02
CA ASN A 102 -0.47 -16.41 -12.03
C ASN A 102 -0.64 -15.79 -13.44
N PRO A 103 0.46 -15.54 -14.18
CA PRO A 103 0.38 -14.90 -15.49
C PRO A 103 -0.38 -15.75 -16.52
N SER A 104 -0.33 -17.08 -16.41
CA SER A 104 -1.05 -18.01 -17.29
C SER A 104 -2.56 -18.03 -17.07
N LYS A 105 -3.07 -17.29 -16.07
CA LYS A 105 -4.50 -17.12 -15.77
C LYS A 105 -4.95 -15.66 -15.93
N THR A 106 -4.20 -14.87 -16.69
CA THR A 106 -4.58 -13.50 -17.06
C THR A 106 -5.60 -13.56 -18.19
N VAL A 107 -6.69 -12.80 -18.05
CA VAL A 107 -7.76 -12.71 -19.06
C VAL A 107 -7.96 -11.26 -19.42
N ALA A 108 -7.86 -10.91 -20.70
CA ALA A 108 -8.26 -9.60 -21.21
C ALA A 108 -9.71 -9.66 -21.71
N ALA A 109 -10.52 -8.68 -21.36
CA ALA A 109 -11.91 -8.53 -21.81
C ALA A 109 -12.19 -7.05 -22.12
N GLY A 110 -12.06 -6.69 -23.40
CA GLY A 110 -12.16 -5.30 -23.83
C GLY A 110 -11.04 -4.45 -23.23
N GLU A 111 -11.40 -3.34 -22.58
CA GLU A 111 -10.47 -2.45 -21.90
C GLU A 111 -10.06 -2.96 -20.51
N LEU A 112 -10.54 -4.13 -20.09
CA LEU A 112 -10.29 -4.67 -18.75
C LEU A 112 -9.31 -5.84 -18.79
N VAL A 113 -8.46 -5.93 -17.78
CA VAL A 113 -7.54 -7.05 -17.58
C VAL A 113 -7.80 -7.69 -16.22
N GLN A 114 -8.13 -8.97 -16.22
CA GLN A 114 -8.23 -9.77 -15.01
C GLN A 114 -6.88 -10.42 -14.70
N HIS A 115 -6.36 -10.19 -13.50
CA HIS A 115 -5.27 -10.96 -12.93
C HIS A 115 -5.79 -11.89 -11.83
N SER A 116 -5.21 -13.09 -11.74
CA SER A 116 -5.70 -14.15 -10.85
C SER A 116 -4.59 -14.63 -9.92
N TRP A 117 -4.75 -14.46 -8.62
CA TRP A 117 -3.94 -15.11 -7.58
C TRP A 117 -4.60 -16.42 -7.26
N LEU A 118 -3.85 -17.51 -7.37
CA LEU A 118 -4.40 -18.85 -7.29
C LEU A 118 -3.46 -19.79 -6.54
N GLN A 119 -4.05 -20.60 -5.68
CA GLN A 119 -3.43 -21.78 -5.12
C GLN A 119 -4.29 -23.01 -5.48
N GLN A 120 -3.62 -24.07 -5.90
CA GLN A 120 -4.21 -25.35 -6.25
C GLN A 120 -3.55 -26.43 -5.41
N GLU A 121 -4.34 -27.06 -4.56
CA GLU A 121 -4.01 -28.31 -3.88
C GLU A 121 -5.00 -29.38 -4.35
N THR A 122 -4.64 -30.65 -4.19
CA THR A 122 -5.50 -31.76 -4.61
C THR A 122 -6.91 -31.63 -4.01
N GLY A 123 -7.90 -31.36 -4.86
CA GLY A 123 -9.31 -31.21 -4.47
C GLY A 123 -9.69 -29.83 -3.89
N LYS A 124 -8.80 -28.84 -3.84
CA LYS A 124 -9.07 -27.50 -3.31
C LYS A 124 -8.44 -26.42 -4.19
N ILE A 125 -9.26 -25.44 -4.60
CA ILE A 125 -8.80 -24.27 -5.35
C ILE A 125 -9.22 -23.01 -4.61
N LYS A 126 -8.24 -22.19 -4.23
CA LYS A 126 -8.47 -20.83 -3.73
C LYS A 126 -8.00 -19.83 -4.76
N PHE A 127 -8.81 -18.80 -4.98
CA PHE A 127 -8.43 -17.73 -5.88
C PHE A 127 -8.98 -16.37 -5.44
N ILE A 128 -8.24 -15.33 -5.82
CA ILE A 128 -8.68 -13.94 -5.84
C ILE A 128 -8.46 -13.45 -7.27
N ASN A 129 -9.52 -13.01 -7.92
CA ASN A 129 -9.49 -12.40 -9.24
C ASN A 129 -9.71 -10.90 -9.08
N ILE A 130 -8.91 -10.12 -9.78
CA ILE A 130 -8.98 -8.67 -9.73
C ILE A 130 -8.98 -8.14 -11.15
N TRP A 131 -9.97 -7.30 -11.42
CA TRP A 131 -10.09 -6.58 -12.69
C TRP A 131 -9.45 -5.23 -12.57
N PHE A 132 -8.58 -4.95 -13.51
CA PHE A 132 -7.90 -3.67 -13.69
C PHE A 132 -8.42 -3.00 -14.95
N ASP A 133 -8.52 -1.68 -14.89
CA ASP A 133 -8.64 -0.86 -16.10
C ASP A 133 -7.32 -0.97 -16.87
N GLY A 134 -7.38 -1.35 -18.14
CA GLY A 134 -6.20 -1.64 -18.97
C GLY A 134 -5.43 -0.40 -19.41
N ALA A 135 -6.02 0.80 -19.31
CA ALA A 135 -5.33 2.05 -19.62
C ALA A 135 -4.56 2.59 -18.42
N THR A 136 -5.14 2.44 -17.21
CA THR A 136 -4.61 3.05 -15.98
C THR A 136 -3.98 2.04 -15.02
N ASN A 137 -4.18 0.73 -15.23
CA ASN A 137 -3.74 -0.37 -14.36
C ASN A 137 -4.18 -0.22 -12.89
N ILE A 138 -5.35 0.37 -12.67
CA ILE A 138 -5.96 0.49 -11.33
C ILE A 138 -7.10 -0.51 -11.13
N ILE A 139 -7.29 -0.99 -9.90
CA ILE A 139 -8.39 -1.90 -9.57
C ILE A 139 -9.75 -1.22 -9.79
N ILE A 140 -10.61 -1.90 -10.53
CA ILE A 140 -12.02 -1.57 -10.69
C ILE A 140 -12.95 -2.58 -10.00
N ASN A 141 -12.54 -3.84 -9.86
CA ASN A 141 -13.37 -4.89 -9.24
C ASN A 141 -12.52 -6.04 -8.66
N THR A 142 -13.07 -6.74 -7.67
CA THR A 142 -12.47 -7.91 -7.01
C THR A 142 -13.50 -9.01 -6.80
N SER A 143 -13.09 -10.26 -7.02
CA SER A 143 -13.87 -11.46 -6.68
C SER A 143 -12.95 -12.55 -6.13
N GLY A 144 -13.50 -13.53 -5.43
CA GLY A 144 -12.70 -14.66 -4.93
C GLY A 144 -13.56 -15.82 -4.47
N ASN A 145 -13.02 -17.04 -4.55
CA ASN A 145 -13.72 -18.20 -4.02
C ASN A 145 -13.56 -18.24 -2.49
N GLY A 146 -14.68 -18.11 -1.77
CA GLY A 146 -14.71 -17.99 -0.31
C GLY A 146 -14.67 -16.55 0.21
N PHE A 147 -14.69 -15.55 -0.67
CA PHE A 147 -14.72 -14.12 -0.31
C PHE A 147 -15.89 -13.43 -1.01
N LYS A 148 -16.68 -12.63 -0.27
CA LYS A 148 -17.77 -11.85 -0.89
C LYS A 148 -17.15 -10.81 -1.81
N SER A 149 -17.54 -10.81 -3.09
CA SER A 149 -17.14 -9.77 -4.05
C SER A 149 -17.67 -8.40 -3.61
N ARG A 150 -16.90 -7.33 -3.83
CA ARG A 150 -17.35 -5.95 -3.52
C ARG A 150 -18.56 -5.50 -4.35
N TYR A 151 -18.79 -6.13 -5.50
CA TYR A 151 -19.87 -5.79 -6.43
C TYR A 151 -20.88 -6.90 -6.70
N GLY A 152 -20.89 -7.97 -5.89
CA GLY A 152 -21.99 -8.94 -5.82
C GLY A 152 -22.38 -9.62 -7.14
N PHE A 153 -21.92 -10.85 -7.33
CA PHE A 153 -22.73 -11.97 -7.85
C PHE A 153 -22.24 -13.24 -7.17
#